data_AF-A0A2D6X6T5-F1
#
_entry.id   AF-A0A2D6X6T5-F1
#
_cell.length_a   1.000
_cell.length_b   1.000
_cell.length_c   1.000
_cell.angle_alpha   90.00
_cell.angle_beta   90.00
_cell.angle_gamma   90.00
#
_symmetry.space_group_name_H-M   'P 1'
#
loop_
_entity.id
_entity.type
_entity.pdbx_description
1 polymer ?
#
loop_
_entity_poly.entity_id
_entity_poly.type
_entity_poly.pdbx_seq_one_letter_code
_entity_poly.pdbx_strand_id
1 'polypeptide(L)'
;MAVKTLPGGTKIRRTTYGEVMLAPDGFASIVANQHETYMWAHKAGNVWPCSDLSSHGVEIAIAANGDLVDYEGPEDVTSDELDAYVSDLLSYIVDHHPGMHSTPRAGE
;
A
#
# COMPACT_ATOMS: atom_id res chain seq x y z
N MET A 1 -15.06 3.65 4.56
CA MET A 1 -14.95 2.41 5.36
C MET A 1 -14.03 2.68 6.54
N ALA A 2 -14.34 2.16 7.73
CA ALA A 2 -13.57 2.39 8.96
C ALA A 2 -12.47 1.32 9.17
N VAL A 3 -11.38 1.66 9.84
CA VAL A 3 -10.36 0.70 10.29
C VAL A 3 -10.98 -0.22 11.35
N LYS A 4 -10.80 -1.54 11.23
CA LYS A 4 -11.20 -2.53 12.23
C LYS A 4 -9.98 -2.98 13.02
N THR A 5 -10.06 -2.92 14.35
CA THR A 5 -9.01 -3.47 15.24
C THR A 5 -9.44 -4.83 15.77
N LEU A 6 -8.60 -5.84 15.60
CA LEU A 6 -8.82 -7.20 16.09
C LEU A 6 -8.27 -7.39 17.52
N PRO A 7 -8.75 -8.41 18.26
CA PRO A 7 -8.10 -8.86 19.50
C PRO A 7 -6.62 -9.16 19.23
N GLY A 8 -5.72 -8.56 20.00
CA GLY A 8 -4.27 -8.64 19.76
C GLY A 8 -3.66 -7.40 19.11
N GLY A 9 -4.47 -6.39 18.74
CA GLY A 9 -3.97 -5.08 18.28
C GLY A 9 -3.74 -4.96 16.77
N THR A 10 -3.94 -6.04 16.01
CA THR A 10 -3.90 -6.01 14.55
C THR A 10 -5.00 -5.11 14.00
N LYS A 11 -4.62 -4.18 13.12
CA LYS A 11 -5.54 -3.32 12.39
C LYS A 11 -5.79 -3.91 11.00
N ILE A 12 -7.03 -3.85 10.53
CA ILE A 12 -7.41 -4.25 9.18
C ILE A 12 -8.23 -3.13 8.56
N ARG A 13 -7.90 -2.77 7.33
CA ARG A 13 -8.70 -1.84 6.54
C ARG A 13 -8.87 -2.35 5.12
N ARG A 14 -10.12 -2.57 4.74
CA ARG A 14 -10.50 -2.80 3.36
C ARG A 14 -10.80 -1.48 2.67
N THR A 15 -10.25 -1.31 1.48
CA THR A 15 -10.41 -0.12 0.62
C THR A 15 -10.98 -0.54 -0.73
N THR A 16 -11.22 0.42 -1.61
CA THR A 16 -11.56 0.16 -3.02
C THR A 16 -10.39 -0.44 -3.81
N TYR A 17 -9.18 -0.34 -3.26
CA TYR A 17 -7.91 -0.63 -3.93
C TYR A 17 -7.20 -1.86 -3.37
N GLY A 18 -7.77 -2.52 -2.37
CA GLY A 18 -7.18 -3.67 -1.69
C GLY A 18 -7.50 -3.69 -0.20
N GLU A 19 -7.08 -4.76 0.47
CA GLU A 19 -7.13 -4.91 1.92
C GLU A 19 -5.73 -4.81 2.51
N VAL A 20 -5.62 -4.05 3.60
CA VAL A 20 -4.38 -3.88 4.35
C VAL A 20 -4.59 -4.43 5.75
N MET A 21 -3.67 -5.28 6.19
CA MET A 21 -3.53 -5.75 7.55
C MET A 21 -2.23 -5.20 8.12
N LEU A 22 -2.28 -4.60 9.31
CA LEU A 22 -1.11 -4.11 10.04
C LEU A 22 -1.09 -4.76 11.42
N ALA A 23 -0.12 -5.62 11.65
CA ALA A 23 0.14 -6.27 12.92
C ALA A 23 0.78 -5.29 13.93
N PRO A 24 0.61 -5.53 15.24
CA PRO A 24 1.13 -4.63 16.28
C PRO A 24 2.66 -4.55 16.36
N ASP A 25 3.37 -5.53 15.79
CA ASP A 25 4.82 -5.59 15.68
C ASP A 25 5.37 -4.78 14.48
N GLY A 26 4.49 -4.20 13.67
CA GLY A 26 4.82 -3.40 12.50
C GLY A 26 4.81 -4.17 11.18
N PHE A 27 4.59 -5.49 11.20
CA PHE A 27 4.42 -6.26 9.97
C PHE A 27 3.13 -5.86 9.25
N ALA A 28 3.19 -5.68 7.94
CA ALA A 28 2.03 -5.39 7.11
C ALA A 28 1.84 -6.42 6.01
N SER A 29 0.58 -6.75 5.71
CA SER A 29 0.18 -7.58 4.59
C SER A 29 -0.87 -6.82 3.78
N ILE A 30 -0.70 -6.83 2.46
CA ILE A 30 -1.60 -6.21 1.50
C ILE A 30 -2.06 -7.29 0.54
N VAL A 31 -3.38 -7.42 0.37
CA VAL A 31 -3.97 -8.35 -0.58
C VAL A 31 -4.95 -7.58 -1.45
N ALA A 32 -4.84 -7.77 -2.76
CA ALA A 32 -5.77 -7.19 -3.71
C ALA A 32 -6.02 -8.11 -4.89
N ASN A 33 -7.24 -8.07 -5.40
CA ASN A 33 -7.58 -8.74 -6.65
C ASN A 33 -7.40 -7.82 -7.87
N GLN A 34 -7.48 -8.40 -9.07
CA GLN A 34 -7.37 -7.68 -10.35
C GLN A 34 -8.29 -6.45 -10.45
N HIS A 35 -9.51 -6.50 -9.92
CA HIS A 35 -10.41 -5.35 -9.98
C HIS A 35 -9.94 -4.22 -9.05
N GLU A 36 -9.42 -4.55 -7.87
CA GLU A 36 -8.93 -3.58 -6.90
C GLU A 36 -7.66 -2.88 -7.39
N THR A 37 -6.73 -3.62 -7.99
CA THR A 37 -5.52 -3.06 -8.63
C THR A 37 -5.87 -2.22 -9.86
N TYR A 38 -6.83 -2.66 -10.68
CA TYR A 38 -7.38 -1.85 -11.77
C TYR A 38 -7.92 -0.50 -11.26
N MET A 39 -8.75 -0.54 -10.21
CA MET A 39 -9.35 0.66 -9.64
C MET A 39 -8.30 1.60 -9.05
N TRP A 40 -7.21 1.08 -8.50
CA TRP A 40 -6.09 1.89 -8.04
C TRP A 40 -5.38 2.57 -9.22
N ALA A 41 -5.01 1.83 -10.27
CA ALA A 41 -4.34 2.37 -11.44
C ALA A 41 -5.15 3.49 -12.12
N HIS A 42 -6.48 3.36 -12.12
CA HIS A 42 -7.40 4.28 -12.80
C HIS A 42 -8.06 5.32 -11.88
N LYS A 43 -7.63 5.45 -10.61
CA LYS A 43 -8.20 6.48 -9.73
C LYS A 43 -7.80 7.88 -10.19
N ALA A 44 -8.68 8.86 -9.94
CA ALA A 44 -8.43 10.24 -10.30
C ALA A 44 -7.15 10.77 -9.63
N GLY A 45 -6.25 11.35 -10.44
CA GLY A 45 -4.98 11.91 -9.96
C GLY A 45 -3.84 10.90 -9.80
N ASN A 46 -4.02 9.63 -10.19
CA ASN A 46 -2.91 8.68 -10.21
C ASN A 46 -1.99 8.88 -11.43
N VAL A 47 -0.71 8.56 -11.26
CA VAL A 47 0.33 8.67 -12.30
C VAL A 47 0.63 7.33 -12.99
N TRP A 48 -0.15 6.29 -12.68
CA TRP A 48 0.04 4.92 -13.16
C TRP A 48 -1.09 4.39 -14.06
N PRO A 49 -1.48 5.09 -15.15
CA PRO A 49 -2.58 4.66 -16.02
C PRO A 49 -2.26 3.39 -16.84
N CYS A 50 -0.98 3.02 -16.95
CA CYS A 50 -0.51 1.81 -17.64
C CYS A 50 0.17 0.83 -16.67
N SER A 51 -0.26 0.86 -15.41
CA SER A 51 0.21 -0.02 -14.34
C SER A 51 0.15 -1.50 -14.74
N ASP A 52 1.27 -2.21 -14.56
CA ASP A 52 1.34 -3.67 -14.76
C ASP A 52 0.56 -4.42 -13.66
N LEU A 53 0.32 -3.78 -12.50
CA LEU A 53 -0.60 -4.28 -11.47
C LEU A 53 -2.06 -4.29 -11.93
N SER A 54 -2.47 -3.38 -12.82
CA SER A 54 -3.88 -3.10 -13.12
C SER A 54 -4.68 -4.29 -13.68
N SER A 55 -4.00 -5.34 -14.14
CA SER A 55 -4.62 -6.57 -14.63
C SER A 55 -4.33 -7.80 -13.77
N HIS A 56 -3.82 -7.65 -12.55
CA HIS A 56 -3.38 -8.77 -11.72
C HIS A 56 -3.84 -8.65 -10.26
N GLY A 57 -4.06 -9.80 -9.62
CA GLY A 57 -4.13 -9.85 -8.16
C GLY A 57 -2.72 -9.90 -7.56
N VAL A 58 -2.56 -9.34 -6.37
CA VAL A 58 -1.29 -9.31 -5.65
C VAL A 58 -1.45 -9.62 -4.18
N GLU A 59 -0.43 -10.25 -3.62
CA GLU A 59 -0.19 -10.39 -2.18
C GLU A 59 1.21 -9.87 -1.87
N ILE A 60 1.30 -8.95 -0.90
CA ILE A 60 2.53 -8.25 -0.55
C ILE A 60 2.71 -8.33 0.95
N ALA A 61 3.89 -8.75 1.40
CA ALA A 61 4.28 -8.76 2.80
C ALA A 61 5.42 -7.76 3.04
N ILE A 62 5.24 -6.87 4.01
CA ILE A 62 6.21 -5.83 4.38
C ILE A 62 6.62 -6.02 5.84
N ALA A 63 7.92 -6.02 6.10
CA ALA A 63 8.47 -6.10 7.44
C ALA A 63 8.28 -4.78 8.20
N ALA A 64 8.44 -4.83 9.53
CA ALA A 64 8.31 -3.67 10.40
C ALA A 64 9.30 -2.52 10.09
N ASN A 65 10.40 -2.82 9.40
CA ASN A 65 11.38 -1.84 8.95
C ASN A 65 11.04 -1.21 7.58
N GLY A 66 9.94 -1.62 6.94
CA GLY A 66 9.52 -1.17 5.63
C GLY A 66 10.04 -2.00 4.45
N ASP A 67 10.87 -3.04 4.71
CA ASP A 67 11.39 -3.87 3.63
C ASP A 67 10.33 -4.84 3.09
N LEU A 68 10.35 -5.05 1.78
CA LEU A 68 9.57 -6.10 1.13
C LEU A 68 10.09 -7.48 1.58
N VAL A 69 9.22 -8.25 2.20
CA VAL A 69 9.52 -9.63 2.67
C VAL A 69 9.10 -10.64 1.64
N ASP A 70 7.92 -10.46 1.07
CA ASP A 70 7.34 -11.38 0.10
C ASP A 70 6.43 -10.65 -0.89
N TYR A 71 6.36 -11.18 -2.11
CA TYR A 71 5.55 -10.65 -3.19
C TYR A 71 5.06 -11.77 -4.10
N GLU A 72 3.75 -11.95 -4.16
CA GLU A 72 3.09 -12.78 -5.16
C GLU A 72 2.29 -11.86 -6.10
N GLY A 73 2.69 -11.83 -7.38
CA GLY A 73 2.11 -10.93 -8.37
C GLY A 73 2.79 -11.06 -9.74
N PRO A 74 2.49 -10.16 -10.69
CA PRO A 74 3.14 -10.12 -12.00
C PRO A 74 4.65 -9.85 -11.88
N GLU A 75 5.46 -10.56 -12.67
CA GLU A 75 6.93 -10.45 -12.65
C GLU A 75 7.46 -9.12 -13.20
N ASP A 76 6.68 -8.47 -14.06
CA ASP A 76 7.09 -7.26 -14.80
C ASP A 76 6.85 -5.96 -14.02
N VAL A 77 6.28 -6.02 -12.82
CA VAL A 77 6.00 -4.81 -12.01
C VAL A 77 7.30 -4.16 -11.56
N THR A 78 7.43 -2.87 -11.87
CA THR A 78 8.57 -2.07 -11.41
C THR A 78 8.52 -1.85 -9.90
N SER A 79 9.69 -1.74 -9.27
CA SER A 79 9.78 -1.45 -7.84
C SER A 79 9.12 -0.11 -7.46
N ASP A 80 9.18 0.89 -8.34
CA ASP A 80 8.54 2.20 -8.12
C ASP A 80 7.01 2.12 -8.13
N GLU A 81 6.44 1.30 -9.03
CA GLU A 81 4.99 1.07 -9.09
C GLU A 81 4.52 0.33 -7.84
N LEU A 82 5.26 -0.71 -7.43
CA LEU A 82 4.94 -1.49 -6.24
C LEU A 82 5.04 -0.64 -4.97
N ASP A 83 6.09 0.19 -4.83
CA ASP A 83 6.25 1.10 -3.69
C ASP A 83 5.11 2.13 -3.64
N ALA A 84 4.75 2.72 -4.78
CA ALA A 84 3.65 3.67 -4.86
C ALA A 84 2.31 3.03 -4.44
N TYR A 85 2.07 1.77 -4.84
CA TYR A 85 0.88 1.03 -4.46
C TYR A 85 0.84 0.73 -2.96
N VAL A 86 1.94 0.18 -2.42
CA VAL A 86 2.08 -0.16 -0.99
C VAL A 86 1.92 1.08 -0.11
N SER A 87 2.62 2.17 -0.44
CA SER A 87 2.60 3.43 0.31
C SER A 87 1.20 4.06 0.35
N ASP A 88 0.50 4.07 -0.79
CA ASP A 88 -0.88 4.56 -0.87
C ASP A 88 -1.83 3.74 0.02
N LEU A 89 -1.70 2.41 0.01
CA LEU A 89 -2.51 1.52 0.83
C LEU A 89 -2.24 1.63 2.32
N LEU A 90 -0.97 1.68 2.72
CA LEU A 90 -0.60 1.91 4.11
C LEU A 90 -1.10 3.26 4.63
N SER A 91 -1.17 4.29 3.79
CA SER A 91 -1.70 5.60 4.18
C SER A 91 -3.15 5.52 4.69
N TYR A 92 -3.96 4.58 4.17
CA TYR A 92 -5.32 4.38 4.62
C TYR A 92 -5.41 3.78 6.03
N ILE A 93 -4.43 2.99 6.46
CA ILE A 93 -4.49 2.33 7.78
C ILE A 93 -3.77 3.12 8.88
N VAL A 94 -2.69 3.83 8.53
CA VAL A 94 -1.85 4.53 9.50
C VAL A 94 -2.43 5.89 9.91
N ASP A 95 -3.49 6.39 9.24
CA ASP A 95 -3.99 7.76 9.43
C ASP A 95 -2.80 8.74 9.39
N HIS A 96 -2.04 8.67 8.30
CA HIS A 96 -1.09 9.72 8.00
C HIS A 96 -1.89 10.98 7.67
N HIS A 97 -2.10 11.83 8.67
CA HIS A 97 -1.98 13.26 8.47
C HIS A 97 -0.78 13.49 7.53
N PRO A 98 -0.92 14.26 6.44
CA PRO A 98 0.17 14.49 5.50
C PRO A 98 1.26 15.33 6.17
N GLY A 99 2.10 14.67 6.96
CA GLY A 99 3.45 15.09 7.28
C GLY A 99 4.33 14.77 6.09
N MET A 100 4.06 15.45 4.97
CA MET A 100 5.09 15.75 3.98
C MET A 100 6.25 16.33 4.78
N HIS A 101 7.26 15.52 5.10
CA HIS A 101 8.53 16.03 5.57
C HIS A 101 9.17 16.72 4.37
N SER A 102 8.69 17.94 4.13
CA SER A 102 9.51 19.01 3.60
C SER A 102 10.74 19.01 4.49
N THR A 103 11.85 18.49 4.01
CA THR A 103 13.14 18.91 4.54
C THR A 103 13.23 20.41 4.24
N PRO A 104 13.27 21.31 5.24
CA PRO A 104 13.88 22.60 4.98
C PRO A 104 15.33 22.27 4.62
N ARG A 105 15.75 22.61 3.39
CA ARG A 105 17.17 22.67 3.04
C ARG A 105 17.80 23.69 4.00
N ALA A 106 18.49 23.17 5.01
CA ALA A 106 19.35 23.97 5.86
C ALA A 106 20.57 24.37 5.04
N GLY A 107 20.70 25.66 4.76
CA GLY A 107 21.91 26.28 4.21
C GLY A 107 22.11 26.07 2.72
N GLU A 108 21.92 27.15 1.95
CA GLU A 108 22.95 27.85 1.15
C GLU A 108 22.29 29.01 0.38
#